data_AF-A0A6S7BDC4-F1
#
_entry.id   AF-A0A6S7BDC4-F1
#
_cell.length_a   1.000
_cell.length_b   1.000
_cell.length_c   1.000
_cell.angle_alpha   90.00
_cell.angle_beta   90.00
_cell.angle_gamma   90.00
#
_symmetry.space_group_name_H-M   'P 1'
#
loop_
_entity.id
_entity.type
_entity.pdbx_description
1 polymer ?
#
loop_
_entity_poly.entity_id
_entity_poly.type
_entity_poly.pdbx_seq_one_letter_code
_entity_poly.pdbx_strand_id
1 'polypeptide(L)'
;MPAHTARPPLTTHTALAHDAAEPQREVPRMPADWSYVAPLVPDAYLGVWKRASYVDERHRDETTLRYWLQTPDWHADLGVSAQRPSFEGVTSLAECSSAQLDWLCKGQGFAGPTRISGELCFWDRQWDFQLRDTRDIGHMRFTSESLIEDDIHQRYREVWCKLPRAENGERALEGHRPGDPQILLLASGGYFMYMRDRALRAAPACRAKRQFTEGAATRSEQEAFADFEMSFGRYDAEQWTIELSTLPWREGRSVACDSAGLPDIAALTGGRAKAWRPLERHPMPSAKTAGHIPSPSPPPSPSPSQSQSPSAPNGMSTT
;
A
#
# COMPACT_ATOMS: atom_id res chain seq x y z
N MET A 1 59.68 54.98 0.40
CA MET A 1 58.37 55.05 1.06
C MET A 1 57.49 53.91 0.52
N PRO A 2 57.52 52.74 1.18
CA PRO A 2 56.76 51.56 0.79
C PRO A 2 55.40 51.52 1.49
N ALA A 3 54.37 50.95 0.84
CA ALA A 3 53.15 50.55 1.50
C ALA A 3 53.06 49.01 1.44
N HIS A 4 53.53 48.39 2.52
CA HIS A 4 53.28 46.97 2.81
C HIS A 4 51.83 46.81 3.25
N THR A 5 51.04 46.04 2.50
CA THR A 5 49.73 45.55 2.94
C THR A 5 49.91 44.16 3.54
N ALA A 6 49.63 44.07 4.84
CA ALA A 6 49.75 42.87 5.65
C ALA A 6 48.66 41.85 5.29
N ARG A 7 49.07 40.57 5.17
CA ARG A 7 48.16 39.41 5.18
C ARG A 7 47.62 39.19 6.61
N PRO A 8 46.32 38.92 6.80
CA PRO A 8 45.81 38.44 8.08
C PRO A 8 46.20 36.95 8.30
N PRO A 9 46.30 36.49 9.56
CA PRO A 9 46.76 35.14 9.89
C PRO A 9 45.69 34.07 9.62
N LEU A 10 46.16 32.86 9.31
CA LEU A 10 45.35 31.64 9.22
C LEU A 10 44.67 31.38 10.57
N THR A 11 43.35 31.36 10.58
CA THR A 11 42.56 30.83 11.70
C THR A 11 42.67 29.31 11.69
N THR A 12 43.08 28.79 12.84
CA THR A 12 43.21 27.39 13.22
C THR A 12 41.90 26.62 12.97
N HIS A 13 42.01 25.45 12.33
CA HIS A 13 40.97 24.44 12.30
C HIS A 13 40.63 23.99 13.73
N THR A 14 39.49 24.42 14.25
CA THR A 14 38.85 23.77 15.39
C THR A 14 38.16 22.51 14.88
N ALA A 15 38.67 21.36 15.28
CA ALA A 15 38.01 20.08 15.09
C ALA A 15 36.62 20.14 15.76
N LEU A 16 35.57 20.04 14.95
CA LEU A 16 34.24 19.77 15.45
C LEU A 16 34.24 18.35 16.00
N ALA A 17 34.07 18.26 17.32
CA ALA A 17 33.88 17.02 18.03
C ALA A 17 32.67 16.28 17.42
N HIS A 18 32.95 15.13 16.80
CA HIS A 18 31.99 14.05 16.69
C HIS A 18 31.77 13.49 18.09
N ASP A 19 30.82 14.06 18.83
CA ASP A 19 30.15 13.30 19.89
C ASP A 19 28.80 13.92 20.24
N ALA A 20 27.78 13.45 19.52
CA ALA A 20 26.43 13.39 20.03
C ALA A 20 25.87 12.09 19.48
N ALA A 21 26.06 11.01 20.23
CA ALA A 21 25.30 9.78 20.01
C ALA A 21 23.82 10.17 19.96
N GLU A 22 23.20 10.02 18.78
CA GLU A 22 21.74 10.01 18.70
C GLU A 22 21.25 8.99 19.75
N PRO A 23 20.25 9.35 20.58
CA PRO A 23 19.68 8.36 21.48
C PRO A 23 19.21 7.20 20.61
N GLN A 24 19.77 6.01 20.85
CA GLN A 24 19.28 4.77 20.27
C GLN A 24 17.78 4.73 20.55
N ARG A 25 16.98 5.08 19.54
CA ARG A 25 15.53 5.08 19.67
C ARG A 25 15.13 3.65 19.97
N GLU A 26 14.55 3.44 21.15
CA GLU A 26 13.97 2.17 21.53
C GLU A 26 13.10 1.69 20.38
N VAL A 27 13.48 0.53 19.81
CA VAL A 27 12.55 -0.26 19.00
C VAL A 27 11.33 -0.46 19.89
N PRO A 28 10.13 -0.01 19.51
CA PRO A 28 8.96 -0.21 20.33
C PRO A 28 8.85 -1.71 20.61
N ARG A 29 9.02 -2.12 21.88
CA ARG A 29 8.63 -3.46 22.29
C ARG A 29 7.19 -3.62 21.84
N MET A 30 6.90 -4.64 21.03
CA MET A 30 5.51 -4.98 20.66
C MET A 30 4.69 -4.97 21.95
N PRO A 31 3.77 -4.01 22.13
CA PRO A 31 3.13 -3.86 23.42
C PRO A 31 2.20 -5.06 23.65
N ALA A 32 2.00 -5.45 24.90
CA ALA A 32 1.19 -6.62 25.25
C ALA A 32 -0.33 -6.39 25.02
N ASP A 33 -0.72 -5.24 24.48
CA ASP A 33 -2.09 -4.73 24.37
C ASP A 33 -2.59 -4.61 22.91
N TRP A 34 -2.15 -5.50 22.02
CA TRP A 34 -2.81 -5.79 20.73
C TRP A 34 -4.30 -6.24 20.88
N SER A 35 -4.84 -6.18 22.10
CA SER A 35 -6.16 -6.66 22.49
C SER A 35 -7.28 -5.66 22.15
N TYR A 36 -6.98 -4.38 21.93
CA TYR A 36 -8.00 -3.38 21.58
C TYR A 36 -7.89 -2.89 20.14
N VAL A 37 -8.73 -3.45 19.28
CA VAL A 37 -9.02 -2.91 17.95
C VAL A 37 -10.21 -1.97 18.08
N ALA A 38 -10.07 -0.72 17.64
CA ALA A 38 -11.16 0.23 17.61
C ALA A 38 -12.34 -0.35 16.79
N PRO A 39 -13.58 -0.19 17.27
CA PRO A 39 -14.75 -0.74 16.58
C PRO A 39 -14.95 -0.08 15.21
N LEU A 40 -14.61 1.19 15.07
CA LEU A 40 -14.58 1.96 13.83
C LEU A 40 -13.24 2.69 13.71
N VAL A 41 -12.91 3.09 12.48
CA VAL A 41 -11.76 3.94 12.20
C VAL A 41 -12.03 5.36 12.73
N PRO A 42 -11.09 5.99 13.48
CA PRO A 42 -11.28 7.34 14.00
C PRO A 42 -11.41 8.41 12.89
N ASP A 43 -12.20 9.45 13.16
CA ASP A 43 -12.50 10.56 12.22
C ASP A 43 -11.27 11.20 11.57
N ALA A 44 -10.14 11.24 12.30
CA ALA A 44 -8.89 11.80 11.80
C ALA A 44 -8.47 11.14 10.48
N TYR A 45 -8.69 9.84 10.34
CA TYR A 45 -8.33 9.03 9.17
C TYR A 45 -9.30 9.19 8.00
N LEU A 46 -10.56 9.50 8.26
CA LEU A 46 -11.62 9.52 7.23
C LEU A 46 -11.35 10.56 6.15
N GLY A 47 -11.71 10.24 4.91
CA GLY A 47 -11.53 11.11 3.76
C GLY A 47 -10.61 10.53 2.70
N VAL A 48 -10.11 11.40 1.83
CA VAL A 48 -9.12 11.05 0.83
C VAL A 48 -7.80 11.73 1.13
N TRP A 49 -6.73 10.98 1.00
CA TRP A 49 -5.36 11.40 1.19
C TRP A 49 -4.60 11.23 -0.11
N LYS A 50 -3.78 12.21 -0.44
CA LYS A 50 -2.81 12.11 -1.53
C LYS A 50 -1.42 12.02 -0.93
N ARG A 51 -0.63 11.03 -1.36
CA ARG A 51 0.76 10.93 -0.92
C ARG A 51 1.56 12.08 -1.52
N ALA A 52 2.23 12.83 -0.66
CA ALA A 52 3.14 13.90 -1.03
C ALA A 52 4.56 13.35 -1.26
N SER A 53 5.00 12.41 -0.43
CA SER A 53 6.32 11.79 -0.56
C SER A 53 6.37 10.39 0.05
N TYR A 54 7.29 9.57 -0.46
CA TYR A 54 7.78 8.33 0.13
C TYR A 54 9.30 8.39 0.19
N VAL A 55 9.88 7.95 1.30
CA VAL A 55 11.33 7.84 1.49
C VAL A 55 11.65 6.52 2.18
N ASP A 56 12.58 5.76 1.62
CA ASP A 56 13.25 4.64 2.29
C ASP A 56 14.78 4.81 2.23
N GLU A 57 15.51 3.79 2.67
CA GLU A 57 16.99 3.79 2.69
C GLU A 57 17.65 4.02 1.32
N ARG A 58 16.94 3.75 0.22
CA ARG A 58 17.51 3.69 -1.14
C ARG A 58 16.89 4.71 -2.07
N HIS A 59 15.68 5.17 -1.76
CA HIS A 59 14.85 5.86 -2.72
C HIS A 59 13.97 6.92 -2.08
N ARG A 60 13.77 8.01 -2.82
CA ARG A 60 12.80 9.07 -2.54
C ARG A 60 11.88 9.21 -3.75
N ASP A 61 10.58 9.08 -3.52
CA ASP A 61 9.54 9.19 -4.54
C ASP A 61 8.56 10.31 -4.18
N GLU A 62 8.44 11.30 -5.06
CA GLU A 62 7.44 12.37 -5.00
C GLU A 62 6.60 12.42 -6.28
N THR A 63 6.76 11.43 -7.15
CA THR A 63 6.27 11.47 -8.53
C THR A 63 5.11 10.52 -8.75
N THR A 64 5.11 9.36 -8.08
CA THR A 64 3.99 8.43 -8.14
C THR A 64 2.73 9.09 -7.56
N LEU A 65 1.67 9.12 -8.36
CA LEU A 65 0.37 9.54 -7.90
C LEU A 65 -0.20 8.41 -7.04
N ARG A 66 -0.31 8.67 -5.73
CA ARG A 66 -0.87 7.71 -4.79
C ARG A 66 -1.99 8.34 -3.98
N TYR A 67 -3.14 7.68 -3.99
CA TYR A 67 -4.32 8.10 -3.25
C TYR A 67 -4.75 7.00 -2.30
N TRP A 68 -5.17 7.39 -1.09
CA TRP A 68 -5.78 6.51 -0.11
C TRP A 68 -7.12 7.10 0.31
N LEU A 69 -8.19 6.34 0.09
CA LEU A 69 -9.55 6.69 0.50
C LEU A 69 -9.92 5.84 1.72
N GLN A 70 -10.37 6.48 2.78
CA GLN A 70 -10.77 5.84 4.03
C GLN A 70 -12.22 6.19 4.40
N THR A 71 -13.02 5.15 4.58
CA THR A 71 -14.38 5.18 5.15
C THR A 71 -14.34 4.70 6.61
N PRO A 72 -15.46 4.64 7.37
CA PRO A 72 -15.45 4.21 8.77
C PRO A 72 -14.89 2.80 9.01
N ASP A 73 -14.89 1.93 7.99
CA ASP A 73 -14.47 0.54 8.12
C ASP A 73 -13.56 0.05 6.97
N TRP A 74 -13.63 0.67 5.80
CA TRP A 74 -12.96 0.21 4.58
C TRP A 74 -12.01 1.25 4.02
N HIS A 75 -10.93 0.79 3.41
CA HIS A 75 -10.03 1.61 2.62
C HIS A 75 -9.88 1.10 1.18
N ALA A 76 -9.41 1.99 0.32
CA ALA A 76 -8.77 1.66 -0.94
C ALA A 76 -7.53 2.54 -1.14
N ASP A 77 -6.46 1.98 -1.70
CA ASP A 77 -5.19 2.66 -1.98
C ASP A 77 -4.80 2.39 -3.44
N LEU A 78 -4.67 3.45 -4.24
CA LEU A 78 -4.30 3.42 -5.66
C LEU A 78 -2.95 4.10 -5.87
N GLY A 79 -2.00 3.41 -6.51
CA GLY A 79 -0.74 3.97 -6.95
C GLY A 79 -0.55 3.86 -8.48
N VAL A 80 -0.23 4.98 -9.13
CA VAL A 80 0.16 5.03 -10.54
C VAL A 80 1.51 5.72 -10.67
N SER A 81 2.49 4.97 -11.16
CA SER A 81 3.86 5.47 -11.36
C SER A 81 3.90 6.60 -12.39
N ALA A 82 4.75 7.61 -12.15
CA ALA A 82 5.01 8.68 -13.13
C ALA A 82 5.68 8.17 -14.41
N GLN A 83 6.30 6.99 -14.40
CA GLN A 83 6.94 6.37 -15.56
C GLN A 83 5.95 5.60 -16.46
N ARG A 84 4.67 5.99 -16.44
CA ARG A 84 3.62 5.40 -17.25
C ARG A 84 3.88 5.64 -18.74
N PRO A 85 3.95 4.59 -19.58
CA PRO A 85 4.02 4.79 -21.03
C PRO A 85 2.72 5.41 -21.56
N SER A 86 2.73 5.98 -22.76
CA SER A 86 1.49 6.45 -23.39
C SER A 86 0.56 5.27 -23.68
N PHE A 87 -0.75 5.47 -23.47
CA PHE A 87 -1.84 4.57 -23.85
C PHE A 87 -2.79 5.23 -24.86
N GLU A 88 -2.33 6.27 -25.56
CA GLU A 88 -3.12 6.94 -26.59
C GLU A 88 -3.58 5.93 -27.66
N GLY A 89 -4.88 5.96 -27.97
CA GLY A 89 -5.51 5.04 -28.92
C GLY A 89 -5.72 3.60 -28.42
N VAL A 90 -5.24 3.24 -27.23
CA VAL A 90 -5.49 1.93 -26.62
C VAL A 90 -6.82 1.97 -25.87
N THR A 91 -7.67 0.99 -26.11
CA THR A 91 -9.01 0.88 -25.48
C THR A 91 -9.23 -0.44 -24.74
N SER A 92 -8.29 -1.38 -24.86
CA SER A 92 -8.36 -2.70 -24.23
C SER A 92 -6.97 -3.30 -23.98
N LEU A 93 -6.90 -4.32 -23.14
CA LEU A 93 -5.68 -5.10 -22.88
C LEU A 93 -5.14 -5.75 -24.16
N ALA A 94 -6.02 -6.24 -25.04
CA ALA A 94 -5.64 -6.89 -26.28
C ALA A 94 -4.89 -5.95 -27.24
N GLU A 95 -5.14 -4.64 -27.15
CA GLU A 95 -4.48 -3.60 -27.95
C GLU A 95 -3.13 -3.14 -27.37
N CYS A 96 -2.78 -3.58 -26.16
CA CYS A 96 -1.53 -3.16 -25.53
C CYS A 96 -0.31 -3.79 -26.23
N SER A 97 0.73 -2.99 -26.41
CA SER A 97 2.09 -3.48 -26.68
C SER A 97 2.65 -4.27 -25.50
N SER A 98 3.73 -5.03 -25.72
CA SER A 98 4.39 -5.77 -24.65
C SER A 98 4.92 -4.87 -23.52
N ALA A 99 5.42 -3.67 -23.86
CA ALA A 99 5.89 -2.71 -22.86
C ALA A 99 4.75 -2.14 -22.01
N GLN A 100 3.57 -1.91 -22.61
CA GLN A 100 2.37 -1.50 -21.89
C GLN A 100 1.86 -2.61 -20.96
N LEU A 101 1.80 -3.86 -21.43
CA LEU A 101 1.40 -5.00 -20.59
C LEU A 101 2.37 -5.23 -19.42
N ASP A 102 3.67 -5.13 -19.65
CA ASP A 102 4.69 -5.21 -18.60
C ASP A 102 4.49 -4.12 -17.55
N TRP A 103 4.21 -2.89 -17.98
CA TRP A 103 3.90 -1.79 -17.06
C TRP A 103 2.62 -2.04 -16.27
N LEU A 104 1.54 -2.47 -16.93
CA LEU A 104 0.26 -2.77 -16.27
C LEU A 104 0.40 -3.88 -15.21
N CYS A 105 1.17 -4.93 -15.48
CA CYS A 105 1.41 -6.02 -14.53
C CYS A 105 2.15 -5.57 -13.26
N LYS A 106 2.79 -4.40 -13.27
CA LYS A 106 3.47 -3.79 -12.11
C LYS A 106 2.56 -2.83 -11.33
N GLY A 107 1.28 -2.74 -11.70
CA GLY A 107 0.28 -1.87 -11.08
C GLY A 107 0.21 -2.04 -9.56
N GLN A 108 -0.16 -0.97 -8.87
CA GLN A 108 -0.27 -0.94 -7.42
C GLN A 108 -1.68 -0.52 -7.03
N GLY A 109 -2.37 -1.39 -6.31
CA GLY A 109 -3.69 -1.09 -5.81
C GLY A 109 -4.20 -2.15 -4.87
N PHE A 110 -4.88 -1.75 -3.80
CA PHE A 110 -5.52 -2.69 -2.88
C PHE A 110 -6.68 -2.04 -2.14
N ALA A 111 -7.55 -2.87 -1.59
CA ALA A 111 -8.64 -2.44 -0.74
C ALA A 111 -8.99 -3.51 0.28
N GLY A 112 -9.64 -3.08 1.34
CA GLY A 112 -10.20 -3.97 2.34
C GLY A 112 -10.53 -3.28 3.65
N PRO A 113 -10.79 -4.04 4.71
CA PRO A 113 -11.06 -3.48 6.02
C PRO A 113 -9.84 -2.78 6.61
N THR A 114 -10.09 -1.73 7.37
CA THR A 114 -9.08 -1.05 8.18
C THR A 114 -9.31 -1.36 9.65
N ARG A 115 -8.25 -1.67 10.38
CA ARG A 115 -8.28 -1.83 11.84
C ARG A 115 -7.28 -0.89 12.48
N ILE A 116 -7.68 -0.22 13.56
CA ILE A 116 -6.83 0.72 14.28
C ILE A 116 -6.62 0.21 15.71
N SER A 117 -5.37 0.25 16.18
CA SER A 117 -4.98 -0.07 17.56
C SER A 117 -3.96 0.97 18.03
N GLY A 118 -4.42 1.98 18.77
CA GLY A 118 -3.58 3.13 19.14
C GLY A 118 -3.11 3.89 17.88
N GLU A 119 -1.79 4.02 17.74
CA GLU A 119 -1.15 4.66 16.57
C GLU A 119 -0.87 3.67 15.43
N LEU A 120 -1.25 2.39 15.57
CA LEU A 120 -1.09 1.39 14.51
C LEU A 120 -2.33 1.31 13.64
N CYS A 121 -2.12 1.42 12.33
CA CYS A 121 -3.12 1.14 11.31
C CYS A 121 -2.79 -0.18 10.62
N PHE A 122 -3.80 -1.03 10.47
CA PHE A 122 -3.72 -2.29 9.76
C PHE A 122 -4.62 -2.23 8.54
N TRP A 123 -4.04 -2.51 7.39
CA TRP A 123 -4.78 -2.62 6.13
C TRP A 123 -4.92 -4.09 5.77
N ASP A 124 -6.11 -4.65 6.02
CA ASP A 124 -6.41 -6.03 5.64
C ASP A 124 -6.67 -6.06 4.13
N ARG A 125 -5.64 -6.36 3.33
CA ARG A 125 -5.70 -6.36 1.86
C ARG A 125 -6.52 -7.53 1.31
N GLN A 126 -7.84 -7.44 1.43
CA GLN A 126 -8.76 -8.44 0.88
C GLN A 126 -8.70 -8.52 -0.64
N TRP A 127 -8.51 -7.37 -1.29
CA TRP A 127 -8.17 -7.29 -2.70
C TRP A 127 -6.81 -6.63 -2.85
N ASP A 128 -5.89 -7.31 -3.54
CA ASP A 128 -4.56 -6.79 -3.82
C ASP A 128 -4.20 -7.07 -5.27
N PHE A 129 -3.87 -6.01 -6.01
CA PHE A 129 -3.34 -6.11 -7.37
C PHE A 129 -2.12 -7.03 -7.38
N GLN A 130 -1.23 -6.87 -6.41
CA GLN A 130 0.02 -7.58 -6.33
C GLN A 130 -0.06 -8.87 -5.52
N LEU A 131 -1.23 -9.29 -5.00
CA LEU A 131 -1.37 -10.55 -4.27
C LEU A 131 -0.29 -10.74 -3.18
N ARG A 132 -0.04 -9.71 -2.35
CA ARG A 132 0.97 -9.78 -1.29
C ARG A 132 0.40 -10.54 -0.10
N ASP A 133 1.24 -11.35 0.54
CA ASP A 133 0.91 -12.15 1.74
C ASP A 133 1.51 -11.56 3.03
N THR A 134 2.26 -10.47 2.90
CA THR A 134 2.81 -9.71 4.03
C THR A 134 1.73 -8.86 4.69
N ARG A 135 1.75 -8.81 6.03
CA ARG A 135 0.91 -7.87 6.78
C ARG A 135 1.25 -6.44 6.39
N ASP A 136 0.22 -5.62 6.24
CA ASP A 136 0.34 -4.20 5.94
C ASP A 136 -0.02 -3.40 7.20
N ILE A 137 1.00 -2.82 7.82
CA ILE A 137 0.90 -2.15 9.11
C ILE A 137 1.75 -0.88 9.08
N GLY A 138 1.14 0.24 9.45
CA GLY A 138 1.79 1.55 9.51
C GLY A 138 1.63 2.17 10.89
N HIS A 139 2.67 2.89 11.32
CA HIS A 139 2.62 3.77 12.48
C HIS A 139 2.17 5.17 12.05
N MET A 140 1.05 5.62 12.58
CA MET A 140 0.30 6.77 12.06
C MET A 140 0.39 7.94 13.02
N ARG A 141 0.89 9.08 12.53
CA ARG A 141 0.96 10.33 13.30
C ARG A 141 0.34 11.47 12.52
N PHE A 142 -0.75 12.01 13.06
CA PHE A 142 -1.41 13.20 12.51
C PHE A 142 -0.72 14.47 12.97
N THR A 143 -0.69 15.46 12.08
CA THR A 143 -0.30 16.84 12.33
C THR A 143 -1.46 17.76 11.93
N SER A 144 -1.29 19.08 12.02
CA SER A 144 -2.33 20.01 11.54
C SER A 144 -2.52 19.95 10.02
N GLU A 145 -1.47 19.64 9.26
CA GLU A 145 -1.47 19.73 7.79
C GLU A 145 -1.45 18.36 7.08
N SER A 146 -0.93 17.33 7.76
CA SER A 146 -0.60 16.05 7.13
C SER A 146 -0.70 14.87 8.07
N LEU A 147 -0.73 13.69 7.48
CA LEU A 147 -0.53 12.43 8.15
C LEU A 147 0.85 11.90 7.77
N ILE A 148 1.59 11.44 8.77
CA ILE A 148 2.88 10.80 8.58
C ILE A 148 2.73 9.33 8.95
N GLU A 149 3.09 8.48 8.00
CA GLU A 149 3.12 7.04 8.15
C GLU A 149 4.58 6.59 8.19
N ASP A 150 4.94 5.85 9.21
CA ASP A 150 6.24 5.18 9.31
C ASP A 150 6.03 3.66 9.30
N ASP A 151 6.95 2.93 8.68
CA ASP A 151 7.03 1.48 8.86
C ASP A 151 7.19 1.11 10.35
N ILE A 152 6.71 -0.06 10.75
CA ILE A 152 6.89 -0.55 12.13
C ILE A 152 8.36 -0.73 12.53
N HIS A 153 9.26 -0.91 11.56
CA HIS A 153 10.70 -0.95 11.74
C HIS A 153 11.39 0.33 11.24
N GLN A 154 10.62 1.39 10.97
CA GLN A 154 11.07 2.70 10.50
C GLN A 154 11.96 2.65 9.24
N ARG A 155 11.73 1.64 8.39
CA ARG A 155 12.46 1.45 7.13
C ARG A 155 12.02 2.39 6.02
N TYR A 156 10.80 2.90 6.10
CA TYR A 156 10.28 3.91 5.20
C TYR A 156 9.38 4.90 5.95
N ARG A 157 9.20 6.07 5.32
CA ARG A 157 8.26 7.12 5.70
C ARG A 157 7.43 7.56 4.50
N GLU A 158 6.12 7.67 4.69
CA GLU A 158 5.22 8.36 3.78
C GLU A 158 4.62 9.61 4.43
N VAL A 159 4.50 10.67 3.64
CA VAL A 159 3.78 11.89 4.04
C VAL A 159 2.54 12.01 3.18
N TRP A 160 1.39 12.17 3.82
CA TRP A 160 0.07 12.19 3.20
C TRP A 160 -0.62 13.52 3.48
N CYS A 161 -1.12 14.15 2.43
CA CYS A 161 -1.89 15.39 2.50
C CYS A 161 -3.38 15.08 2.32
N LYS A 162 -4.22 15.59 3.22
CA LYS A 162 -5.67 15.42 3.14
C LYS A 162 -6.23 16.24 1.98
N LEU A 163 -7.07 15.63 1.16
CA LEU A 163 -7.82 16.37 0.14
C LEU A 163 -9.03 17.09 0.78
N PRO A 164 -9.51 18.20 0.19
CA PRO A 164 -10.66 18.92 0.70
C PRO A 164 -11.90 18.03 0.84
N ARG A 165 -12.51 18.01 2.02
CA ARG A 165 -13.74 17.26 2.26
C ARG A 165 -14.92 18.01 1.63
N ALA A 166 -15.70 17.34 0.78
CA ALA A 166 -17.03 17.83 0.41
C ALA A 166 -18.07 17.31 1.41
N GLU A 167 -19.26 17.92 1.44
CA GLU A 167 -20.32 17.61 2.41
C GLU A 167 -20.91 16.19 2.28
N ASN A 168 -20.61 15.48 1.18
CA ASN A 168 -21.08 14.11 0.98
C ASN A 168 -20.46 13.15 2.02
N GLY A 169 -21.31 12.31 2.61
CA GLY A 169 -20.88 11.29 3.57
C GLY A 169 -20.10 10.13 2.95
N GLU A 170 -19.61 9.24 3.80
CA GLU A 170 -18.88 8.04 3.40
C GLU A 170 -19.84 6.94 2.92
N ARG A 171 -19.44 6.21 1.88
CA ARG A 171 -20.16 5.05 1.36
C ARG A 171 -19.19 3.90 1.11
N ALA A 172 -19.61 2.69 1.48
CA ALA A 172 -18.95 1.45 1.10
C ALA A 172 -20.02 0.53 0.49
N LEU A 173 -19.86 0.22 -0.79
CA LEU A 173 -20.84 -0.51 -1.57
C LEU A 173 -20.17 -1.66 -2.31
N GLU A 174 -20.90 -2.74 -2.50
CA GLU A 174 -20.51 -3.84 -3.36
C GLU A 174 -21.49 -4.03 -4.52
N GLY A 175 -20.97 -4.58 -5.60
CA GLY A 175 -21.73 -5.02 -6.75
C GLY A 175 -21.25 -6.41 -7.18
N HIS A 176 -22.18 -7.30 -7.49
CA HIS A 176 -21.84 -8.62 -8.00
C HIS A 176 -22.99 -9.24 -8.78
N ARG A 177 -22.65 -10.01 -9.83
CA ARG A 177 -23.52 -11.04 -10.42
C ARG A 177 -22.85 -12.39 -10.23
N PRO A 178 -23.58 -13.46 -9.86
CA PRO A 178 -23.01 -14.79 -9.71
C PRO A 178 -22.14 -15.18 -10.90
N GLY A 179 -20.87 -15.51 -10.63
CA GLY A 179 -19.87 -15.87 -11.65
C GLY A 179 -18.98 -14.73 -12.13
N ASP A 180 -19.35 -13.47 -11.87
CA ASP A 180 -18.53 -12.29 -12.19
C ASP A 180 -17.59 -11.92 -11.02
N PRO A 181 -16.47 -11.24 -11.28
CA PRO A 181 -15.62 -10.69 -10.23
C PRO A 181 -16.39 -9.79 -9.27
N GLN A 182 -15.96 -9.74 -8.02
CA GLN A 182 -16.49 -8.80 -7.04
C GLN A 182 -16.11 -7.36 -7.41
N ILE A 183 -17.05 -6.46 -7.12
CA ILE A 183 -16.92 -5.03 -7.38
C ILE A 183 -17.10 -4.30 -6.06
N LEU A 184 -16.20 -3.36 -5.79
CA LEU A 184 -16.22 -2.49 -4.64
C LEU A 184 -16.31 -1.03 -5.11
N LEU A 185 -17.15 -0.25 -4.45
CA LEU A 185 -17.21 1.21 -4.61
C LEU A 185 -17.13 1.85 -3.23
N LEU A 186 -16.06 2.59 -2.99
CA LEU A 186 -15.90 3.44 -1.82
C LEU A 186 -16.04 4.90 -2.23
N ALA A 187 -16.73 5.70 -1.42
CA ALA A 187 -16.83 7.14 -1.62
C ALA A 187 -16.66 7.88 -0.29
N SER A 188 -16.04 9.06 -0.33
CA SER A 188 -15.94 9.97 0.81
C SER A 188 -15.83 11.41 0.29
N GLY A 189 -16.72 12.29 0.75
CA GLY A 189 -16.84 13.62 0.16
C GLY A 189 -17.13 13.53 -1.33
N GLY A 190 -16.51 14.39 -2.15
CA GLY A 190 -16.69 14.42 -3.60
C GLY A 190 -15.79 13.44 -4.37
N TYR A 191 -15.26 12.42 -3.71
CA TYR A 191 -14.30 11.48 -4.28
C TYR A 191 -14.77 10.04 -4.17
N PHE A 192 -14.32 9.21 -5.10
CA PHE A 192 -14.58 7.78 -5.07
C PHE A 192 -13.37 6.95 -5.48
N MET A 193 -13.39 5.70 -5.06
CA MET A 193 -12.59 4.62 -5.62
C MET A 193 -13.49 3.45 -5.99
N TYR A 194 -13.43 3.08 -7.26
CA TYR A 194 -14.05 1.90 -7.83
C TYR A 194 -12.99 0.81 -7.97
N MET A 195 -13.33 -0.42 -7.63
CA MET A 195 -12.50 -1.59 -7.88
C MET A 195 -13.33 -2.69 -8.52
N ARG A 196 -12.72 -3.41 -9.46
CA ARG A 196 -13.16 -4.72 -9.94
C ARG A 196 -11.96 -5.66 -9.96
N ASP A 197 -12.09 -6.79 -9.27
CA ASP A 197 -11.06 -7.82 -9.29
C ASP A 197 -10.95 -8.48 -10.69
N ARG A 198 -9.85 -9.18 -10.90
CA ARG A 198 -9.60 -9.96 -12.10
C ARG A 198 -10.53 -11.16 -12.18
N ALA A 199 -10.90 -11.54 -13.41
CA ALA A 199 -11.63 -12.79 -13.64
C ALA A 199 -10.81 -14.02 -13.26
N LEU A 200 -9.48 -13.87 -13.24
CA LEU A 200 -8.55 -14.91 -12.89
C LEU A 200 -8.66 -15.27 -11.39
N ARG A 201 -9.04 -16.52 -11.10
CA ARG A 201 -9.10 -17.00 -9.71
C ARG A 201 -7.72 -16.99 -9.04
N ALA A 202 -7.71 -17.02 -7.71
CA ALA A 202 -6.50 -16.87 -6.89
C ALA A 202 -5.31 -17.74 -7.32
N ALA A 203 -5.47 -19.06 -7.44
CA ALA A 203 -4.35 -19.96 -7.78
C ALA A 203 -3.76 -19.69 -9.19
N PRO A 204 -4.56 -19.59 -10.26
CA PRO A 204 -4.07 -19.12 -11.55
C PRO A 204 -3.43 -17.73 -11.52
N ALA A 205 -3.96 -16.79 -10.73
CA ALA A 205 -3.40 -15.44 -10.60
C ALA A 205 -2.02 -15.43 -9.93
N CYS A 206 -1.82 -16.22 -8.87
CA CYS A 206 -0.51 -16.42 -8.26
C CYS A 206 0.49 -17.04 -9.26
N ARG A 207 0.04 -18.01 -10.07
CA ARG A 207 0.87 -18.59 -11.14
C ARG A 207 1.25 -17.53 -12.17
N ALA A 208 0.31 -16.75 -12.67
CA ALA A 208 0.57 -15.69 -13.66
C ALA A 208 1.55 -14.64 -13.11
N LYS A 209 1.36 -14.18 -11.87
CA LYS A 209 2.30 -13.27 -11.19
C LYS A 209 3.71 -13.86 -11.10
N ARG A 210 3.83 -15.14 -10.73
CA ARG A 210 5.12 -15.82 -10.65
C ARG A 210 5.79 -15.88 -12.02
N GLN A 211 5.07 -16.32 -13.04
CA GLN A 211 5.59 -16.36 -14.42
C GLN A 211 6.02 -14.97 -14.90
N PHE A 212 5.27 -13.93 -14.56
CA PHE A 212 5.62 -12.55 -14.90
C PHE A 212 6.92 -12.12 -14.22
N THR A 213 7.06 -12.41 -12.93
CA THR A 213 8.27 -12.11 -12.15
C THR A 213 9.50 -12.87 -12.65
N GLU A 214 9.30 -14.11 -13.12
CA GLU A 214 10.34 -14.97 -13.70
C GLU A 214 10.67 -14.62 -15.17
N GLY A 215 9.96 -13.66 -15.79
CA GLY A 215 10.13 -13.31 -17.20
C GLY A 215 9.62 -14.37 -18.19
N ALA A 216 8.81 -15.32 -17.72
CA ALA A 216 8.30 -16.46 -18.46
C ALA A 216 6.79 -16.37 -18.80
N ALA A 217 6.11 -15.31 -18.35
CA ALA A 217 4.68 -15.14 -18.63
C ALA A 217 4.42 -14.98 -20.13
N THR A 218 3.45 -15.75 -20.61
CA THR A 218 2.85 -15.54 -21.92
C THR A 218 2.05 -14.24 -21.94
N ARG A 219 1.80 -13.71 -23.13
CA ARG A 219 0.95 -12.52 -23.32
C ARG A 219 -0.43 -12.71 -22.68
N SER A 220 -1.05 -13.86 -22.87
CA SER A 220 -2.39 -14.14 -22.31
C SER A 220 -2.37 -14.16 -20.78
N GLU A 221 -1.30 -14.64 -20.15
CA GLU A 221 -1.14 -14.56 -18.69
C GLU A 221 -0.95 -13.13 -18.20
N GLN A 222 -0.19 -12.31 -18.93
CA GLN A 222 -0.04 -10.88 -18.62
C GLN A 222 -1.37 -10.13 -18.74
N GLU A 223 -2.10 -10.31 -19.84
CA GLU A 223 -3.43 -9.72 -20.03
C GLU A 223 -4.39 -10.15 -18.91
N ALA A 224 -4.46 -11.45 -18.60
CA ALA A 224 -5.34 -11.95 -17.55
C ALA A 224 -4.95 -11.48 -16.14
N PHE A 225 -3.66 -11.28 -15.87
CA PHE A 225 -3.17 -10.75 -14.60
C PHE A 225 -3.44 -9.25 -14.46
N ALA A 226 -3.21 -8.50 -15.55
CA ALA A 226 -3.45 -7.06 -15.64
C ALA A 226 -4.94 -6.67 -15.72
N ASP A 227 -5.86 -7.64 -15.91
CA ASP A 227 -7.32 -7.43 -15.87
C ASP A 227 -7.85 -7.10 -14.47
N PHE A 228 -7.22 -6.19 -13.74
CA PHE A 228 -7.65 -5.68 -12.46
C PHE A 228 -7.91 -4.18 -12.59
N GLU A 229 -9.13 -3.74 -12.34
CA GLU A 229 -9.46 -2.32 -12.38
C GLU A 229 -9.48 -1.76 -10.97
N MET A 230 -8.74 -0.67 -10.79
CA MET A 230 -8.98 0.25 -9.70
C MET A 230 -8.90 1.66 -10.23
N SER A 231 -9.95 2.43 -9.97
CA SER A 231 -10.20 3.73 -10.58
C SER A 231 -10.54 4.73 -9.47
N PHE A 232 -9.80 5.82 -9.40
CA PHE A 232 -10.06 6.97 -8.55
C PHE A 232 -10.69 8.08 -9.37
N GLY A 233 -11.63 8.81 -8.76
CA GLY A 233 -12.28 9.91 -9.44
C GLY A 233 -13.04 10.84 -8.52
N ARG A 234 -13.72 11.78 -9.16
CA ARG A 234 -14.57 12.78 -8.52
C ARG A 234 -16.00 12.64 -8.98
N TYR A 235 -16.93 13.07 -8.14
CA TYR A 235 -18.33 13.13 -8.52
C TYR A 235 -19.01 14.36 -7.96
N ASP A 236 -20.07 14.76 -8.64
CA ASP A 236 -21.00 15.80 -8.22
C ASP A 236 -22.44 15.24 -8.25
N ALA A 237 -23.43 16.11 -8.26
CA ALA A 237 -24.84 15.70 -8.27
C ALA A 237 -25.26 15.03 -9.58
N GLU A 238 -24.55 15.26 -10.68
CA GLU A 238 -24.93 14.84 -12.03
C GLU A 238 -24.10 13.64 -12.54
N GLN A 239 -22.80 13.63 -12.25
CA GLN A 239 -21.89 12.66 -12.84
C GLN A 239 -20.70 12.27 -11.95
N TRP A 240 -20.18 11.09 -12.25
CA TRP A 240 -18.97 10.51 -11.69
C TRP A 240 -17.91 10.41 -12.79
N THR A 241 -16.76 11.05 -12.60
CA THR A 241 -15.67 11.11 -13.59
C THR A 241 -14.43 10.40 -13.07
N ILE A 242 -13.91 9.44 -13.84
CA ILE A 242 -12.67 8.74 -13.52
C ILE A 242 -11.48 9.63 -13.86
N GLU A 243 -10.62 9.93 -12.88
CA GLU A 243 -9.44 10.78 -13.04
C GLU A 243 -8.13 9.98 -13.14
N LEU A 244 -8.07 8.83 -12.47
CA LEU A 244 -6.89 7.97 -12.44
C LEU A 244 -7.31 6.50 -12.42
N SER A 245 -6.67 5.64 -13.21
CA SER A 245 -7.00 4.21 -13.24
C SER A 245 -5.79 3.31 -13.47
N THR A 246 -5.85 2.09 -12.92
CA THR A 246 -4.95 1.00 -13.32
C THR A 246 -5.15 0.57 -14.77
N LEU A 247 -6.30 0.89 -15.38
CA LEU A 247 -6.60 0.69 -16.80
C LEU A 247 -6.73 2.06 -17.48
N PRO A 248 -5.66 2.63 -18.08
CA PRO A 248 -5.60 4.04 -18.47
C PRO A 248 -6.71 4.50 -19.41
N TRP A 249 -7.25 3.62 -20.26
CA TRP A 249 -8.38 3.91 -21.16
C TRP A 249 -9.74 4.09 -20.46
N ARG A 250 -9.76 4.00 -19.13
CA ARG A 250 -10.91 4.33 -18.28
C ARG A 250 -10.89 5.80 -17.84
N GLU A 251 -9.73 6.45 -17.86
CA GLU A 251 -9.58 7.85 -17.45
C GLU A 251 -10.38 8.77 -18.38
N GLY A 252 -11.00 9.81 -17.81
CA GLY A 252 -11.87 10.75 -18.51
C GLY A 252 -13.28 10.23 -18.81
N ARG A 253 -13.61 8.98 -18.50
CA ARG A 253 -14.98 8.47 -18.62
C ARG A 253 -15.86 9.04 -17.52
N SER A 254 -17.04 9.50 -17.91
CA SER A 254 -18.10 9.94 -17.01
C SER A 254 -19.26 8.94 -16.97
N VAL A 255 -19.84 8.75 -15.80
CA VAL A 255 -21.02 7.92 -15.56
C VAL A 255 -22.08 8.79 -14.89
N ALA A 256 -23.30 8.80 -15.43
CA ALA A 256 -24.41 9.54 -14.85
C ALA A 256 -24.81 8.98 -13.47
N CYS A 257 -25.30 9.87 -12.61
CA CYS A 257 -25.92 9.49 -11.35
C CYS A 257 -27.31 8.89 -11.55
N ASP A 258 -27.66 7.89 -10.73
CA ASP A 258 -29.02 7.47 -10.50
C ASP A 258 -29.74 8.41 -9.52
N SER A 259 -31.02 8.14 -9.22
CA SER A 259 -31.81 8.94 -8.29
C SER A 259 -31.29 8.94 -6.84
N ALA A 260 -30.39 8.01 -6.48
CA ALA A 260 -29.75 7.94 -5.17
C ALA A 260 -28.36 8.64 -5.15
N GLY A 261 -27.99 9.31 -6.24
CA GLY A 261 -26.69 9.96 -6.42
C GLY A 261 -25.54 8.97 -6.59
N LEU A 262 -25.83 7.70 -6.88
CA LEU A 262 -24.84 6.66 -7.15
C LEU A 262 -24.57 6.56 -8.64
N PRO A 263 -23.38 6.12 -9.08
CA PRO A 263 -23.14 5.97 -10.50
C PRO A 263 -24.01 4.83 -11.04
N ASP A 264 -24.56 5.02 -12.24
CA ASP A 264 -25.26 3.94 -12.95
C ASP A 264 -24.37 2.70 -13.00
N ILE A 265 -24.82 1.65 -12.31
CA ILE A 265 -23.98 0.49 -12.08
C ILE A 265 -23.71 -0.28 -13.37
N ALA A 266 -24.65 -0.29 -14.32
CA ALA A 266 -24.45 -0.99 -15.58
C ALA A 266 -23.39 -0.27 -16.43
N ALA A 267 -23.45 1.05 -16.52
CA ALA A 267 -22.49 1.89 -17.21
C ALA A 267 -21.09 1.79 -16.58
N LEU A 268 -21.00 1.88 -15.24
CA LEU A 268 -19.70 1.80 -14.56
C LEU A 268 -19.07 0.41 -14.69
N THR A 269 -19.86 -0.65 -14.49
CA THR A 269 -19.36 -2.03 -14.42
C THR A 269 -19.29 -2.74 -15.77
N GLY A 270 -19.79 -2.11 -16.84
CA GLY A 270 -20.01 -2.77 -18.13
C GLY A 270 -21.06 -3.87 -18.04
N GLY A 271 -22.06 -3.70 -17.17
CA GLY A 271 -23.14 -4.66 -16.94
C GLY A 271 -22.74 -5.87 -16.10
N ARG A 272 -21.66 -5.83 -15.31
CA ARG A 272 -21.26 -6.93 -14.40
C ARG A 272 -21.98 -6.92 -13.06
N ALA A 273 -22.70 -5.85 -12.75
CA ALA A 273 -23.61 -5.79 -11.61
C ALA A 273 -24.98 -5.22 -12.04
N LYS A 274 -26.00 -5.41 -11.19
CA LYS A 274 -27.38 -4.93 -11.43
C LYS A 274 -27.84 -3.91 -10.40
N ALA A 275 -27.27 -3.94 -9.21
CA ALA A 275 -27.60 -3.04 -8.12
C ALA A 275 -26.41 -2.94 -7.17
N TRP A 276 -26.26 -1.77 -6.56
CA TRP A 276 -25.36 -1.57 -5.43
C TRP A 276 -25.99 -2.15 -4.17
N ARG A 277 -25.16 -2.72 -3.30
CA ARG A 277 -25.55 -3.14 -1.96
C ARG A 277 -24.60 -2.52 -0.95
N PRO A 278 -25.07 -2.11 0.23
CA PRO A 278 -24.19 -1.75 1.33
C PRO A 278 -23.21 -2.88 1.61
N LEU A 279 -21.93 -2.55 1.69
CA LEU A 279 -20.91 -3.51 2.05
C LEU A 279 -20.91 -3.67 3.57
N GLU A 280 -21.42 -4.80 4.04
CA GLU A 280 -21.42 -5.12 5.47
C GLU A 280 -20.03 -5.56 5.91
N ARG A 281 -19.57 -5.04 7.05
CA ARG A 281 -18.43 -5.62 7.73
C ARG A 281 -18.89 -6.91 8.40
N HIS A 282 -18.31 -8.05 8.04
CA HIS A 282 -18.46 -9.24 8.87
C HIS A 282 -17.86 -8.94 10.25
N PRO A 283 -18.63 -9.07 11.34
CA PRO A 283 -18.09 -8.85 12.67
C PRO A 283 -16.93 -9.82 12.89
N MET A 284 -15.82 -9.28 13.39
CA MET A 284 -14.70 -10.12 13.82
C MET A 284 -15.23 -11.12 14.85
N PRO A 285 -14.87 -12.42 14.78
CA PRO A 285 -15.18 -13.34 15.86
C PRO A 285 -14.61 -12.73 17.15
N SER A 286 -15.49 -12.54 18.14
CA SER A 286 -15.09 -11.89 19.39
C SER A 286 -13.87 -12.59 20.00
N ALA A 287 -12.99 -11.83 20.65
CA ALA A 287 -11.80 -12.34 21.33
C ALA A 287 -12.09 -13.48 22.34
N LYS A 288 -13.35 -13.71 22.72
CA LYS A 288 -13.78 -14.82 23.58
C LYS A 288 -13.71 -16.20 22.92
N THR A 289 -13.49 -16.29 21.60
CA THR A 289 -13.44 -17.56 20.86
C THR A 289 -12.05 -17.96 20.36
N ALA A 290 -11.02 -17.15 20.61
CA ALA A 290 -9.64 -17.56 20.38
C ALA A 290 -9.22 -18.51 21.51
N GLY A 291 -9.37 -19.81 21.29
CA GLY A 291 -8.84 -20.85 22.17
C GLY A 291 -7.37 -20.56 22.50
N HIS A 292 -7.04 -20.71 23.77
CA HIS A 292 -5.72 -20.54 24.37
C HIS A 292 -4.64 -21.19 23.48
N ILE A 293 -3.86 -20.38 22.76
CA ILE A 293 -2.67 -20.85 22.06
C ILE A 293 -1.58 -20.99 23.13
N PRO A 294 -1.05 -22.20 23.41
CA PRO A 294 -0.01 -22.36 24.40
C PRO A 294 1.28 -21.68 23.90
N SER A 295 1.88 -20.85 24.76
CA SER A 295 3.14 -20.16 24.48
C SER A 295 4.24 -21.16 24.06
N PRO A 296 5.07 -20.85 23.05
CA PRO A 296 6.20 -21.68 22.71
C PRO A 296 7.23 -21.67 23.84
N SER A 297 7.67 -22.86 24.25
CA SER A 297 8.73 -23.03 25.25
C SER A 297 10.03 -22.34 24.79
N PRO A 298 10.77 -21.68 25.70
CA PRO A 298 12.03 -21.05 25.35
C PRO A 298 13.07 -22.09 24.88
N PRO A 299 13.96 -21.72 23.93
CA PRO A 299 15.01 -22.62 23.46
C PRO A 299 16.02 -22.93 24.58
N PRO A 300 16.61 -24.14 24.59
CA PRO A 300 17.58 -24.53 25.60
C PRO A 300 18.86 -23.69 25.48
N SER A 301 19.40 -23.30 26.63
CA SER A 301 20.65 -22.52 26.72
C SER A 301 21.85 -23.31 26.17
N PRO A 302 22.80 -22.64 25.49
CA PRO A 302 24.00 -23.31 24.96
C PRO A 302 24.91 -23.78 26.11
N SER A 303 25.34 -25.04 26.02
CA SER A 303 26.31 -25.63 26.95
C SER A 303 27.71 -25.06 26.74
N PRO A 304 28.53 -24.92 27.80
CA PRO A 304 29.86 -24.31 27.70
C PRO A 304 30.83 -25.23 26.94
N SER A 305 31.54 -24.62 25.99
CA SER A 305 32.62 -25.17 25.19
C SER A 305 33.72 -25.79 26.05
N GLN A 306 34.02 -27.08 25.83
CA GLN A 306 35.25 -27.70 26.35
C GLN A 306 36.45 -27.22 25.53
N SER A 307 37.42 -26.63 26.24
CA SER A 307 38.76 -26.31 25.78
C SER A 307 39.52 -27.57 25.38
N GLN A 308 39.97 -27.66 24.13
CA GLN A 308 41.02 -28.61 23.74
C GLN A 308 42.36 -27.88 23.72
N SER A 309 43.31 -28.37 24.52
CA SER A 309 44.73 -28.01 24.48
C SER A 309 45.52 -29.03 23.63
N PRO A 310 46.71 -28.67 23.14
CA PRO A 310 47.30 -29.23 21.92
C PRO A 310 48.13 -30.50 22.16
N SER A 311 48.14 -31.41 21.20
CA SER A 311 49.09 -32.53 21.13
C SER A 311 50.15 -32.29 20.06
N ALA A 312 51.42 -32.47 20.46
CA ALA A 312 52.63 -32.30 19.66
C ALA A 312 52.94 -33.57 18.81
N PRO A 313 53.96 -33.52 17.91
CA PRO A 313 53.99 -34.31 16.68
C PRO A 313 54.84 -35.61 16.77
N ASN A 314 54.56 -36.54 15.87
CA ASN A 314 55.42 -37.65 15.41
C ASN A 314 54.84 -38.12 14.06
N GLY A 315 55.56 -38.46 13.01
CA GLY A 315 56.99 -38.50 12.71
C GLY A 315 57.09 -38.87 11.22
N MET A 316 58.10 -38.34 10.53
CA MET A 316 58.40 -38.65 9.13
C MET A 316 59.69 -39.47 9.11
N SER A 317 59.65 -40.66 8.50
CA SER A 317 60.83 -41.47 8.24
C SER A 317 60.88 -41.80 6.74
N THR A 318 61.97 -41.37 6.12
CA THR A 318 62.73 -42.05 5.04
C THR A 318 61.95 -42.68 3.88
N THR A 319 62.02 -42.03 2.72
CA THR A 319 62.82 -42.48 1.56
C THR A 319 63.27 -41.29 0.74
#